data_AF-A0A6S7KQG0-F1
#
_entry.id   AF-A0A6S7KQG0-F1
#
_cell.length_a   1.000
_cell.length_b   1.000
_cell.length_c   1.000
_cell.angle_alpha   90.00
_cell.angle_beta   90.00
_cell.angle_gamma   90.00
#
_symmetry.space_group_name_H-M   'P 1'
#
loop_
_entity.id
_entity.type
_entity.pdbx_description
1 polymer ?
#
loop_
_entity_poly.entity_id
_entity_poly.type
_entity_poly.pdbx_seq_one_letter_code
_entity_poly.pdbx_strand_id
1 'polypeptide(L)'
;VMQQYQCSFEFNDKFLQTLFENAYSSKYGTFLGNCEYDREKHGVRKKTVSLWNWLNDPDILKPMLNPVYALNTSVLRPSSASQTL
;
A
#
# COMPACT_ATOMS: atom_id res chain seq x y z
N VAL A 1 3.88 -13.62 1.56
CA VAL A 1 4.23 -13.60 0.11
C VAL A 1 5.51 -12.82 -0.16
N MET A 2 5.64 -11.54 0.26
CA MET A 2 6.88 -10.77 0.08
C MET A 2 8.13 -11.45 0.66
N GLN A 3 8.00 -12.09 1.82
CA GLN A 3 9.10 -12.89 2.41
C GLN A 3 9.51 -14.10 1.54
N GLN A 4 8.57 -14.70 0.80
CA GLN A 4 8.84 -15.83 -0.12
C GLN A 4 9.34 -15.36 -1.50
N TYR A 5 9.15 -14.08 -1.84
CA TYR A 5 9.48 -13.49 -3.14
C TYR A 5 10.07 -12.09 -2.99
N GLN A 6 11.26 -12.03 -2.38
CA GLN A 6 11.89 -10.77 -1.97
C GLN A 6 12.13 -9.77 -3.11
N CYS A 7 12.31 -10.24 -4.35
CA CYS A 7 12.58 -9.38 -5.51
C CYS A 7 11.34 -9.06 -6.36
N SER A 8 10.18 -9.65 -6.08
CA SER A 8 9.02 -9.56 -6.99
C SER A 8 8.09 -8.38 -6.71
N PHE A 9 8.33 -7.61 -5.65
CA PHE A 9 7.53 -6.44 -5.28
C PHE A 9 8.39 -5.18 -5.33
N GLU A 10 7.84 -4.13 -5.95
CA GLU A 10 8.50 -2.82 -6.07
C GLU A 10 8.54 -2.08 -4.73
N PHE A 11 7.53 -2.27 -3.88
CA PHE A 11 7.45 -1.67 -2.55
C PHE A 11 8.03 -2.59 -1.47
N ASN A 12 8.49 -2.00 -0.37
CA ASN A 12 9.04 -2.71 0.79
C ASN A 12 8.07 -2.72 1.99
N ASP A 13 8.49 -3.31 3.11
CA ASP A 13 7.64 -3.44 4.30
C ASP A 13 7.23 -2.10 4.91
N LYS A 14 8.06 -1.05 4.78
CA LYS A 14 7.74 0.30 5.29
C LYS A 14 6.54 0.89 4.56
N PHE A 15 6.42 0.64 3.25
CA PHE A 15 5.24 1.03 2.48
C PHE A 15 3.96 0.46 3.10
N LEU A 16 3.97 -0.84 3.41
CA LEU A 16 2.83 -1.53 4.02
C LEU A 16 2.53 -1.03 5.43
N GLN A 17 3.56 -0.80 6.25
CA GLN A 17 3.40 -0.21 7.59
C GLN A 17 2.75 1.17 7.51
N THR A 18 3.21 2.03 6.60
CA THR A 18 2.63 3.37 6.40
C THR A 18 1.18 3.31 5.92
N LEU A 19 0.82 2.37 5.03
CA LEU A 19 -0.57 2.17 4.64
C LEU A 19 -1.43 1.76 5.83
N PHE A 20 -0.94 0.82 6.65
CA PHE A 20 -1.62 0.36 7.87
C PHE A 20 -1.85 1.51 8.84
N GLU A 21 -0.81 2.28 9.17
CA GLU A 21 -0.93 3.44 10.08
C GLU A 21 -1.97 4.46 9.57
N ASN A 22 -1.97 4.75 8.27
CA ASN A 22 -2.89 5.71 7.67
C ASN A 22 -4.31 5.20 7.49
N ALA A 23 -4.53 3.89 7.55
CA ALA A 23 -5.87 3.31 7.60
C ALA A 23 -6.57 3.65 8.93
N TYR A 24 -5.82 3.77 10.03
CA TYR A 24 -6.39 4.10 11.35
C TYR A 24 -6.26 5.57 11.73
N SER A 25 -5.28 6.30 11.20
CA SER A 25 -5.04 7.69 11.56
C SER A 25 -6.14 8.67 11.12
N SER A 26 -6.97 8.28 10.14
CA SER A 26 -7.99 9.14 9.50
C SER A 26 -7.44 10.46 8.95
N LYS A 27 -6.11 10.57 8.75
CA LYS A 27 -5.43 11.77 8.24
C LYS A 27 -5.79 12.08 6.79
N TYR A 28 -6.14 11.06 6.01
CA TYR A 28 -6.48 11.15 4.59
C TYR A 28 -7.86 10.53 4.32
N GLY A 29 -8.51 10.95 3.24
CA GLY A 29 -9.81 10.40 2.83
C GLY A 29 -9.76 9.06 2.11
N THR A 30 -8.57 8.48 1.96
CA THR A 30 -8.38 7.25 1.18
C THR A 30 -9.15 6.06 1.75
N PHE A 31 -9.17 5.93 3.09
CA PHE A 31 -9.77 4.81 3.81
C PHE A 31 -11.06 5.16 4.58
N LEU A 32 -11.62 6.35 4.34
CA LEU A 32 -12.87 6.77 5.01
C LEU A 32 -14.10 6.21 4.29
N GLY A 33 -15.11 5.82 5.07
CA GLY A 33 -16.40 5.29 4.59
C GLY A 33 -16.36 3.78 4.32
N ASN A 34 -17.54 3.17 4.20
CA ASN A 34 -17.67 1.71 4.02
C ASN A 34 -17.86 1.30 2.55
N CYS A 35 -18.27 2.25 1.70
CA CYS A 35 -18.49 2.04 0.28
C CYS A 35 -18.28 3.33 -0.52
N GLU A 36 -18.27 3.24 -1.85
CA GLU A 36 -18.12 4.41 -2.71
C GLU A 36 -19.31 5.39 -2.59
N TYR A 37 -20.53 4.87 -2.47
CA TYR A 37 -21.72 5.69 -2.28
C TYR A 37 -21.63 6.59 -1.02
N ASP A 38 -21.19 6.03 0.12
CA ASP A 38 -20.99 6.81 1.34
C ASP A 38 -19.94 7.90 1.14
N ARG A 39 -18.85 7.60 0.41
CA ARG A 39 -17.76 8.56 0.16
C ARG A 39 -18.24 9.73 -0.70
N GLU A 40 -19.10 9.47 -1.68
CA GLU A 40 -19.72 10.51 -2.51
C GLU A 40 -20.69 11.36 -1.70
N LYS A 41 -21.62 10.71 -0.97
CA LYS A 41 -22.61 11.38 -0.12
C LYS A 41 -21.98 12.33 0.89
N HIS A 42 -20.87 11.92 1.52
CA HIS A 42 -20.16 12.77 2.48
C HIS A 42 -19.20 13.76 1.82
N GLY A 43 -18.97 13.67 0.51
CA GLY A 43 -18.08 14.53 -0.26
C GLY A 43 -16.61 14.33 0.08
N VAL A 44 -16.20 13.11 0.46
CA VAL A 44 -14.85 12.79 0.95
C VAL A 44 -13.78 13.29 -0.02
N ARG A 45 -13.94 13.03 -1.32
CA ARG A 45 -12.97 13.44 -2.36
C ARG A 45 -12.76 14.96 -2.46
N LYS A 46 -13.77 15.77 -2.09
CA LYS A 46 -13.69 17.24 -2.14
C LYS A 46 -13.19 17.84 -0.83
N LYS A 47 -13.48 17.18 0.29
CA LYS A 47 -13.19 17.68 1.64
C LYS A 47 -11.86 17.20 2.21
N THR A 48 -11.27 16.16 1.61
CA THR A 48 -10.06 15.52 2.14
C THR A 48 -9.04 15.27 1.03
N VAL A 49 -7.79 15.10 1.43
CA VAL A 49 -6.69 14.80 0.50
C VAL A 49 -6.51 13.28 0.40
N SER A 50 -6.10 12.80 -0.77
CA SER A 50 -5.72 11.40 -0.98
C SER A 50 -4.36 11.11 -0.34
N LEU A 51 -4.26 9.99 0.38
CA LEU A 51 -2.98 9.45 0.86
C LEU A 51 -1.97 9.31 -0.28
N TRP A 52 -2.43 8.88 -1.46
CA TRP A 52 -1.59 8.68 -2.63
C TRP A 52 -0.94 9.97 -3.12
N ASN A 53 -1.56 11.14 -2.90
CA ASN A 53 -0.92 12.42 -3.25
C ASN A 53 0.34 12.67 -2.42
N TRP A 54 0.33 12.27 -1.15
CA TRP A 54 1.51 12.38 -0.28
C TRP A 54 2.50 11.25 -0.52
N LEU A 55 2.01 10.02 -0.72
CA LEU A 55 2.84 8.84 -0.88
C LEU A 55 3.61 8.81 -2.21
N ASN A 56 3.06 9.43 -3.26
CA ASN A 56 3.72 9.52 -4.58
C ASN A 56 4.78 10.64 -4.65
N ASP A 57 4.98 11.41 -3.57
CA ASP A 57 6.10 12.33 -3.49
C ASP A 57 7.42 11.52 -3.59
N PRO A 58 8.35 11.86 -4.50
CA PRO A 58 9.57 11.09 -4.70
C PRO A 58 10.40 10.91 -3.43
N ASP A 59 10.42 11.90 -2.54
CA ASP A 59 11.25 11.87 -1.34
C ASP A 59 10.61 11.01 -0.24
N ILE A 60 9.28 10.85 -0.27
CA ILE A 60 8.54 9.89 0.56
C ILE A 60 8.61 8.48 -0.01
N LEU A 61 8.49 8.33 -1.34
CA LEU A 61 8.40 7.03 -2.00
C LEU A 61 9.75 6.31 -2.07
N LYS A 62 10.85 7.00 -2.40
CA LYS A 62 12.19 6.38 -2.52
C LYS A 62 12.57 5.44 -1.37
N PRO A 63 12.45 5.81 -0.08
CA PRO A 63 12.78 4.91 1.03
C PRO A 63 11.81 3.73 1.21
N MET A 64 10.66 3.76 0.53
CA MET A 64 9.63 2.72 0.52
C MET A 64 9.74 1.78 -0.68
N LEU A 65 10.66 2.04 -1.61
CA LEU A 65 10.97 1.15 -2.72
C LEU A 65 11.90 0.02 -2.27
N ASN A 66 11.76 -1.12 -2.94
CA ASN A 66 12.57 -2.29 -2.73
C ASN A 66 13.82 -2.24 -3.64
N PRO A 67 15.04 -2.17 -3.09
CA PRO A 67 16.26 -2.03 -3.88
C PRO A 67 16.60 -3.27 -4.72
N VAL A 68 16.05 -4.44 -4.36
CA VAL A 68 16.27 -5.69 -5.10
C VAL A 68 15.10 -6.04 -6.02
N TYR A 69 14.19 -5.08 -6.27
CA TYR A 69 13.08 -5.30 -7.19
C TYR A 69 13.60 -5.65 -8.58
N ALA A 70 13.09 -6.77 -9.10
CA ALA A 70 13.30 -7.21 -10.47
C ALA A 70 11.93 -7.53 -11.07
N LEU A 71 11.69 -7.05 -12.29
CA LEU A 71 10.45 -7.30 -13.00
C LEU A 71 10.23 -8.81 -13.14
N ASN A 72 9.23 -9.33 -12.43
CA ASN A 72 8.83 -10.72 -12.51
C ASN A 72 7.54 -10.82 -13.33
N THR A 73 7.65 -11.36 -14.55
CA THR A 73 6.51 -11.56 -15.46
C THR A 73 5.81 -12.91 -15.25
N SER A 74 6.34 -13.75 -14.35
CA SER A 74 5.79 -15.07 -14.05
C SER A 74 4.79 -15.02 -12.89
N VAL A 75 3.84 -15.96 -12.89
CA VAL A 75 2.84 -16.09 -11.82
C VAL A 75 3.52 -16.55 -10.52
N LEU A 76 3.40 -15.76 -9.45
CA LEU A 76 3.85 -16.15 -8.11
C LEU A 76 2.93 -17.25 -7.54
N ARG A 77 3.53 -18.30 -6.98
CA ARG A 77 2.83 -19.43 -6.37
C ARG A 77 3.33 -19.66 -4.94
N PRO A 78 2.92 -18.81 -3.98
CA PRO A 78 3.40 -18.90 -2.61
C PRO A 78 2.99 -20.24 -1.98
N SER A 79 3.88 -20.80 -1.17
CA SER A 79 3.59 -21.96 -0.34
C SER A 79 2.80 -21.53 0.89
N SER A 80 1.76 -22.29 1.22
CA SER A 80 0.99 -22.14 2.47
C SER A 80 1.48 -23.05 3.59
N ALA A 81 2.60 -23.77 3.39
CA ALA A 81 3.13 -24.67 4.42
C ALA A 81 3.59 -23.88 5.65
N SER A 82 3.25 -24.38 6.85
CA SER A 82 3.51 -23.70 8.14
C SER A 82 4.98 -23.41 8.44
N GLN A 83 5.92 -24.03 7.71
CA GLN A 83 7.37 -23.77 7.85
C GLN A 83 7.83 -22.48 7.14
N THR A 84 6.91 -21.77 6.47
CA THR A 84 7.20 -20.59 5.64
C THR A 84 6.48 -19.32 6.14
N LEU A 85 5.88 -19.37 7.34
CA LEU A 85 5.18 -18.28 8.03
C LEU A 85 5.98 -17.79 9.22
#